data_AF-J5GTC3-F1
#
_entry.id   AF-J5GTC3-F1
#
_cell.length_a   1.000
_cell.length_b   1.000
_cell.length_c   1.000
_cell.angle_alpha   90.00
_cell.angle_beta   90.00
_cell.angle_gamma   90.00
#
_symmetry.space_group_name_H-M   'P 1'
#
loop_
_entity.id
_entity.type
_entity.pdbx_description
1 polymer ?
#
loop_
_entity_poly.entity_id
_entity_poly.type
_entity_poly.pdbx_seq_one_letter_code
_entity_poly.pdbx_strand_id
1 'polypeptide(L)'
;MILSACDKYVNTRISSQTQGHAILKCFEKKDKETLKNMFSEKIRKRKELDSEIDTALNFIDGKIVSYDSDTDGGSGDSIDDGKINYIRFYPHISDIKTDKEKKYSISGLYYVKNGIEPDNIGLVALTIYDTTNTKNFDHTKDPQVTVGDYGEY
;
A
#
# COMPACT_ATOMS: atom_id res chain seq x y z
N MET A 1 5.02 -41.01 -0.95
CA MET A 1 4.52 -39.80 -1.62
C MET A 1 4.92 -38.63 -0.75
N ILE A 2 5.91 -37.83 -1.18
CA ILE A 2 6.41 -36.71 -0.38
C ILE A 2 5.56 -35.49 -0.76
N LEU A 3 4.69 -35.06 0.16
CA LEU A 3 3.97 -33.79 0.04
C LEU A 3 5.00 -32.66 0.22
N SER A 4 5.49 -32.07 -0.88
CA SER A 4 6.33 -30.87 -0.80
C SER A 4 5.45 -29.62 -0.75
N ALA A 5 4.76 -29.39 0.36
CA ALA A 5 4.27 -28.05 0.68
C ALA A 5 5.44 -27.24 1.27
N CYS A 6 6.43 -26.90 0.44
CA CYS A 6 7.54 -26.03 0.83
C CYS A 6 7.38 -24.64 0.20
N ASP A 7 6.15 -24.13 0.17
CA ASP A 7 5.97 -22.70 0.11
C ASP A 7 6.12 -22.15 1.53
N LYS A 8 7.24 -21.45 1.77
CA LYS A 8 7.54 -20.81 3.06
C LYS A 8 6.32 -19.99 3.51
N TYR A 9 5.91 -20.20 4.76
CA TYR A 9 4.89 -19.39 5.42
C TYR A 9 5.17 -17.90 5.21
N VAL A 10 4.17 -17.16 4.72
CA VAL A 10 4.24 -15.71 4.56
C VAL A 10 3.61 -15.07 5.79
N ASN A 11 4.42 -14.37 6.60
CA ASN A 11 3.89 -13.53 7.66
C ASN A 11 3.43 -12.20 7.06
N THR A 12 2.14 -12.13 6.69
CA THR A 12 1.55 -10.96 6.03
C THR A 12 1.53 -9.73 6.93
N ARG A 13 1.32 -9.88 8.24
CA ARG A 13 1.36 -8.76 9.19
C ARG A 13 2.75 -8.10 9.25
N ILE A 14 3.81 -8.88 9.43
CA ILE A 14 5.19 -8.33 9.44
C ILE A 14 5.53 -7.71 8.08
N SER A 15 5.08 -8.33 6.99
CA SER A 15 5.28 -7.79 5.63
C SER A 15 4.56 -6.46 5.45
N SER A 16 3.30 -6.38 5.86
CA SER A 16 2.47 -5.18 5.86
C SER A 16 3.12 -4.06 6.65
N GLN A 17 3.58 -4.35 7.87
CA GLN A 17 4.27 -3.37 8.70
C GLN A 17 5.60 -2.91 8.08
N THR A 18 6.37 -3.83 7.51
CA THR A 18 7.65 -3.48 6.86
C THR A 18 7.42 -2.57 5.66
N GLN A 19 6.46 -2.91 4.80
CA GLN A 19 6.14 -2.09 3.62
C GLN A 19 5.47 -0.78 4.00
N GLY A 20 4.57 -0.76 4.99
CA GLY A 20 3.93 0.46 5.50
C GLY A 20 4.95 1.48 5.99
N HIS A 21 5.91 1.07 6.81
CA HIS A 21 6.98 1.96 7.25
C HIS A 21 7.90 2.41 6.10
N ALA A 22 8.15 1.56 5.10
CA ALA A 22 8.94 1.94 3.92
C ALA A 22 8.20 2.97 3.05
N ILE A 23 6.89 2.79 2.82
CA ILE A 23 6.02 3.74 2.15
C ILE A 23 6.08 5.09 2.88
N LEU A 24 5.85 5.09 4.19
CA LEU A 24 5.87 6.31 4.98
C LEU A 24 7.20 7.07 4.86
N LYS A 25 8.33 6.37 4.94
CA LYS A 25 9.66 6.99 4.74
C LYS A 25 9.83 7.62 3.36
N CYS A 26 9.19 7.07 2.33
CA CYS A 26 9.20 7.68 1.02
C CYS A 26 8.44 9.02 1.03
N PHE A 27 7.30 9.11 1.72
CA PHE A 27 6.57 10.38 1.88
C PHE A 27 7.35 11.40 2.72
N GLU A 28 8.00 10.98 3.80
CA GLU A 28 8.84 11.85 4.63
C GLU A 28 10.01 12.45 3.84
N LYS A 29 10.64 11.64 2.97
CA LYS A 29 11.81 12.04 2.19
C LYS A 29 11.49 12.56 0.79
N LYS A 30 10.22 12.52 0.39
CA LYS A 30 9.76 12.72 -1.00
C LYS A 30 10.54 11.83 -2.00
N ASP A 31 10.81 10.58 -1.61
CA ASP A 31 11.61 9.62 -2.37
C ASP A 31 10.76 8.89 -3.43
N LYS A 32 10.66 9.53 -4.60
CA LYS A 32 9.92 9.03 -5.76
C LYS A 32 10.43 7.67 -6.24
N GLU A 33 11.74 7.53 -6.42
CA GLU A 33 12.32 6.34 -7.05
C GLU A 33 12.15 5.11 -6.16
N THR A 34 12.35 5.24 -4.85
CA THR A 34 12.09 4.14 -3.92
C THR A 34 10.61 3.74 -3.96
N LEU A 35 9.69 4.71 -3.87
CA LEU A 35 8.25 4.42 -3.92
C LEU A 35 7.84 3.75 -5.23
N LYS A 36 8.32 4.24 -6.37
CA LYS A 36 8.09 3.66 -7.70
C LYS A 36 8.55 2.21 -7.78
N ASN A 37 9.70 1.89 -7.21
CA ASN A 37 10.27 0.54 -7.22
C ASN A 37 9.49 -0.46 -6.34
N MET A 38 8.68 0.02 -5.38
CA MET A 38 7.80 -0.84 -4.59
C MET A 38 6.59 -1.34 -5.40
N PHE A 39 6.18 -0.61 -6.44
CA PHE A 39 5.07 -1.01 -7.30
C PHE A 39 5.38 -2.26 -8.12
N SER A 40 4.35 -3.03 -8.41
CA SER A 40 4.44 -4.22 -9.25
C SER A 40 4.93 -3.89 -10.66
N GLU A 41 5.46 -4.88 -11.38
CA GLU A 41 5.94 -4.67 -12.74
C GLU A 41 4.84 -4.12 -13.66
N LYS A 42 3.63 -4.67 -13.55
CA LYS A 42 2.46 -4.20 -14.30
C LYS A 42 2.22 -2.71 -14.09
N ILE A 43 2.22 -2.26 -12.84
CA ILE A 43 1.97 -0.86 -12.50
C ILE A 43 3.14 0.03 -12.93
N ARG A 44 4.39 -0.42 -12.78
CA ARG A 44 5.58 0.31 -13.26
C ARG A 44 5.59 0.58 -14.77
N LYS A 45 4.87 -0.22 -15.56
CA LYS A 45 4.72 -0.02 -17.01
C LYS A 45 3.66 1.01 -17.38
N ARG A 46 2.82 1.47 -16.43
CA ARG A 46 1.80 2.50 -16.70
C ARG A 46 2.44 3.85 -16.96
N LYS A 47 1.92 4.57 -17.96
CA LYS A 47 2.48 5.87 -18.39
C LYS A 47 2.21 6.97 -17.36
N GLU A 48 1.13 6.82 -16.60
CA GLU A 48 0.63 7.80 -15.63
C GLU A 48 1.37 7.72 -14.29
N LEU A 49 2.04 6.59 -14.01
CA LEU A 49 2.57 6.26 -12.67
C LEU A 49 3.48 7.37 -12.13
N ASP A 50 4.39 7.90 -12.96
CA ASP A 50 5.32 8.94 -12.51
C ASP A 50 4.60 10.21 -12.07
N SER A 51 3.56 10.64 -12.81
CA SER A 51 2.76 11.81 -12.45
C SER A 51 1.83 11.56 -11.27
N GLU A 52 1.32 10.34 -11.11
CA GLU A 52 0.53 9.94 -9.94
C GLU A 52 1.39 9.98 -8.67
N ILE A 53 2.61 9.44 -8.72
CA ILE A 53 3.55 9.50 -7.59
C ILE A 53 3.91 10.93 -7.25
N ASP A 54 4.21 11.79 -8.24
CA ASP A 54 4.49 13.21 -7.98
C ASP A 54 3.32 13.91 -7.30
N THR A 55 2.09 13.63 -7.75
CA THR A 55 0.87 14.17 -7.15
C THR A 55 0.71 13.68 -5.71
N ALA A 56 0.85 12.38 -5.48
CA ALA A 56 0.73 11.76 -4.17
C ALA A 56 1.77 12.28 -3.17
N LEU A 57 3.04 12.35 -3.56
CA LEU A 57 4.10 12.87 -2.71
C LEU A 57 3.85 14.33 -2.32
N ASN A 58 3.24 15.13 -3.19
CA ASN A 58 2.92 16.53 -2.90
C ASN A 58 1.57 16.74 -2.20
N PHE A 59 0.74 15.70 -2.07
CA PHE A 59 -0.59 15.79 -1.46
C PHE A 59 -0.55 15.96 0.06
N ILE A 60 0.44 15.37 0.74
CA ILE A 60 0.64 15.56 2.18
C ILE A 60 1.27 16.93 2.42
N ASP A 61 0.49 17.83 3.01
CA ASP A 61 0.91 19.20 3.31
C ASP A 61 1.55 19.31 4.70
N GLY A 62 2.79 19.81 4.72
CA GLY A 62 3.62 19.91 5.91
C GLY A 62 4.54 18.71 6.13
N LYS A 63 5.34 18.80 7.18
CA LYS A 63 6.23 17.73 7.63
C LYS A 63 5.46 16.76 8.51
N ILE A 64 5.58 15.45 8.26
CA ILE A 64 5.02 14.42 9.14
C ILE A 64 5.69 14.49 10.51
N VAL A 65 4.89 14.59 11.57
CA VAL A 65 5.35 14.68 12.97
C VAL A 65 5.04 13.43 13.78
N SER A 66 3.97 12.71 13.46
CA SER A 66 3.57 11.47 14.13
C SER A 66 2.62 10.66 13.26
N TYR A 67 2.49 9.37 13.57
CA TYR A 67 1.59 8.41 12.92
C TYR A 67 1.40 7.20 13.86
N ASP A 68 0.43 6.33 13.58
CA ASP A 68 0.30 5.04 14.26
C ASP A 68 1.37 4.06 13.76
N SER A 69 2.13 3.46 14.69
CA SER A 69 3.18 2.49 14.37
C SER A 69 2.65 1.15 13.84
N ASP A 70 1.40 0.77 14.15
CA ASP A 70 0.82 -0.43 13.56
C ASP A 70 0.30 -0.09 12.15
N THR A 71 1.05 -0.52 11.14
CA THR A 71 0.75 -0.22 9.75
C THR A 71 0.05 -1.36 9.01
N ASP A 72 -0.54 -2.31 9.76
CA ASP A 72 -1.26 -3.46 9.22
C ASP A 72 -2.77 -3.17 9.03
N GLY A 73 -3.23 -3.20 7.78
CA GLY A 73 -4.63 -3.11 7.39
C GLY A 73 -5.30 -4.47 7.12
N GLY A 74 -4.59 -5.58 7.37
CA GLY A 74 -5.08 -6.94 7.18
C GLY A 74 -4.53 -7.63 5.93
N SER A 75 -5.03 -8.83 5.67
CA SER A 75 -4.55 -9.68 4.58
C SER A 75 -5.63 -10.61 4.04
N GLY A 76 -5.36 -11.18 2.87
CA GLY A 76 -6.20 -12.21 2.27
C GLY A 76 -5.41 -13.14 1.37
N ASP A 77 -5.88 -14.37 1.26
CA ASP A 77 -5.29 -15.41 0.46
C ASP A 77 -6.37 -16.24 -0.26
N SER A 78 -5.96 -16.85 -1.37
CA SER A 78 -6.76 -17.83 -2.09
C SER A 78 -5.86 -19.00 -2.45
N ILE A 79 -6.24 -20.18 -1.96
CA ILE A 79 -5.53 -21.44 -2.18
C ILE A 79 -6.58 -22.44 -2.67
N ASP A 80 -6.34 -23.05 -3.82
CA ASP A 80 -7.20 -24.07 -4.40
C ASP A 80 -6.37 -25.31 -4.74
N ASP A 81 -6.79 -26.47 -4.24
CA ASP A 81 -6.07 -27.75 -4.36
C ASP A 81 -4.55 -27.66 -4.08
N GLY A 82 -4.17 -26.90 -3.05
CA GLY A 82 -2.77 -26.68 -2.67
C GLY A 82 -1.99 -25.72 -3.58
N LYS A 83 -2.61 -25.19 -4.65
CA LYS A 83 -2.05 -24.14 -5.50
C LYS A 83 -2.42 -22.77 -4.96
N ILE A 84 -1.42 -21.92 -4.74
CA ILE A 84 -1.65 -20.53 -4.34
C ILE A 84 -2.11 -19.73 -5.56
N ASN A 85 -3.34 -19.22 -5.50
CA ASN A 85 -3.85 -18.24 -6.45
C ASN A 85 -3.33 -16.85 -6.11
N TYR A 86 -3.41 -16.44 -4.83
CA TYR A 86 -2.74 -15.23 -4.35
C TYR A 86 -2.52 -15.25 -2.84
N ILE A 87 -1.54 -14.45 -2.40
CA ILE A 87 -1.40 -13.98 -1.01
C ILE A 87 -1.16 -12.48 -1.10
N ARG A 88 -2.01 -11.69 -0.44
CA ARG A 88 -1.96 -10.22 -0.43
C ARG A 88 -2.12 -9.67 0.99
N PHE A 89 -1.63 -8.46 1.18
CA PHE A 89 -1.88 -7.67 2.39
C PHE A 89 -2.16 -6.22 2.03
N TYR A 90 -2.66 -5.49 3.02
CA TYR A 90 -3.06 -4.10 2.89
C TYR A 90 -2.26 -3.26 3.86
N PRO A 91 -1.19 -2.56 3.44
CA PRO A 91 -0.56 -1.54 4.27
C PRO A 91 -1.60 -0.47 4.62
N HIS A 92 -1.70 -0.12 5.89
CA HIS A 92 -2.60 0.93 6.34
C HIS A 92 -1.89 1.80 7.37
N ILE A 93 -1.55 3.02 7.00
CA ILE A 93 -0.85 3.97 7.86
C ILE A 93 -1.89 5.00 8.32
N SER A 94 -2.30 4.91 9.58
CA SER A 94 -3.31 5.77 10.19
C SER A 94 -2.70 6.89 11.04
N ASP A 95 -3.55 7.85 11.39
CA ASP A 95 -3.25 8.94 12.31
C ASP A 95 -1.98 9.74 11.97
N ILE A 96 -1.66 9.86 10.68
CA ILE A 96 -0.57 10.70 10.21
C ILE A 96 -0.94 12.14 10.53
N LYS A 97 -0.09 12.83 11.29
CA LYS A 97 -0.24 14.25 11.62
C LYS A 97 0.94 15.01 11.06
N THR A 98 0.68 16.21 10.58
CA THR A 98 1.75 17.12 10.12
C THR A 98 1.92 18.31 11.05
N ASP A 99 3.03 19.02 10.89
CA ASP A 99 3.32 20.28 11.59
C ASP A 99 2.35 21.43 11.24
N LYS A 100 1.54 21.26 10.20
CA LYS A 100 0.45 22.17 9.80
C LYS A 100 -0.92 21.77 10.37
N GLU A 101 -0.94 20.89 11.36
CA GLU A 101 -2.16 20.38 12.01
C GLU A 101 -3.11 19.64 11.04
N LYS A 102 -2.59 19.18 9.90
CA LYS A 102 -3.31 18.33 8.95
C LYS A 102 -3.23 16.86 9.37
N LYS A 103 -4.27 16.10 9.04
CA LYS A 103 -4.33 14.66 9.29
C LYS A 103 -4.50 13.90 7.99
N TYR A 104 -3.84 12.76 7.89
CA TYR A 104 -3.92 11.89 6.74
C TYR A 104 -3.99 10.41 7.14
N SER A 105 -4.46 9.59 6.20
CA SER A 105 -4.24 8.15 6.22
C SER A 105 -3.78 7.67 4.85
N ILE A 106 -3.09 6.54 4.82
CA ILE A 106 -2.61 5.91 3.58
C ILE A 106 -3.04 4.44 3.59
N SER A 107 -3.69 3.98 2.52
CA SER A 107 -4.12 2.59 2.33
C SER A 107 -3.54 2.02 1.04
N GLY A 108 -2.96 0.83 1.09
CA GLY A 108 -2.39 0.16 -0.08
C GLY A 108 -2.93 -1.26 -0.30
N LEU A 109 -2.69 -1.79 -1.50
CA LEU A 109 -2.88 -3.20 -1.84
C LEU A 109 -1.56 -3.76 -2.36
N TYR A 110 -1.03 -4.79 -1.70
CA TYR A 110 0.23 -5.42 -2.05
C TYR A 110 0.06 -6.92 -2.23
N TYR A 111 0.55 -7.48 -3.35
CA TYR A 111 0.61 -8.92 -3.56
C TYR A 111 2.00 -9.46 -3.26
N VAL A 112 2.09 -10.42 -2.34
CA VAL A 112 3.33 -11.19 -2.08
C VAL A 112 3.47 -12.33 -3.07
N LYS A 113 2.35 -13.00 -3.34
CA LYS A 113 2.22 -14.04 -4.35
C LYS A 113 0.98 -13.76 -5.18
N ASN A 114 1.09 -13.95 -6.48
CA ASN A 114 -0.05 -13.92 -7.38
C ASN A 114 0.17 -14.93 -8.50
N GLY A 115 -0.43 -16.11 -8.37
CA GLY A 115 -0.38 -17.18 -9.36
C GLY A 115 -1.33 -16.97 -10.53
N ILE A 116 -2.28 -16.03 -10.42
CA ILE A 116 -3.21 -15.64 -11.48
C ILE A 116 -2.56 -14.60 -12.39
N GLU A 117 -2.00 -13.54 -11.81
CA GLU A 117 -1.31 -12.46 -12.51
C GLU A 117 0.05 -12.15 -11.85
N PRO A 118 1.12 -12.88 -12.19
CA PRO A 118 2.44 -12.73 -11.56
C PRO A 118 3.05 -11.33 -11.65
N ASP A 119 2.75 -10.59 -12.72
CA ASP A 119 3.21 -9.20 -12.92
C ASP A 119 2.64 -8.21 -11.88
N ASN A 120 1.63 -8.63 -11.09
CA ASN A 120 1.08 -7.85 -9.97
C ASN A 120 1.81 -8.06 -8.64
N ILE A 121 2.83 -8.92 -8.56
CA ILE A 121 3.61 -9.05 -7.32
C ILE A 121 4.31 -7.72 -7.03
N GLY A 122 4.08 -7.18 -5.83
CA GLY A 122 4.42 -5.80 -5.46
C GLY A 122 3.22 -4.97 -5.02
N LEU A 123 3.43 -3.68 -4.81
CA LEU A 123 2.36 -2.72 -4.54
C LEU A 123 1.57 -2.47 -5.83
N VAL A 124 0.25 -2.60 -5.78
CA VAL A 124 -0.61 -2.46 -6.96
C VAL A 124 -1.34 -1.12 -6.94
N ALA A 125 -1.76 -0.68 -5.77
CA ALA A 125 -2.37 0.63 -5.58
C ALA A 125 -2.08 1.19 -4.19
N LEU A 126 -2.10 2.52 -4.10
CA LEU A 126 -1.94 3.29 -2.87
C LEU A 126 -2.86 4.51 -2.92
N THR A 127 -3.68 4.71 -1.89
CA THR A 127 -4.54 5.90 -1.76
C THR A 127 -4.15 6.67 -0.51
N ILE A 128 -4.00 8.00 -0.63
CA ILE A 128 -3.84 8.91 0.50
C ILE A 128 -5.14 9.69 0.67
N TYR A 129 -5.61 9.78 1.91
CA TYR A 129 -6.81 10.52 2.28
C TYR A 129 -6.41 11.71 3.17
N ASP A 130 -6.92 12.91 2.88
CA ASP A 130 -6.88 14.04 3.82
C ASP A 130 -8.01 13.85 4.83
N THR A 131 -7.64 13.34 6.00
CA THR A 131 -8.56 13.01 7.08
C THR A 131 -8.73 14.13 8.10
N THR A 132 -8.27 15.35 7.77
CA THR A 132 -8.29 16.50 8.70
C THR A 132 -9.70 16.79 9.22
N ASN A 133 -10.70 16.66 8.34
CA ASN A 133 -12.11 16.99 8.64
C ASN A 133 -13.00 15.75 8.78
N THR A 134 -12.41 14.54 8.79
CA THR A 134 -13.16 13.29 8.89
C THR A 134 -13.90 13.23 10.23
N LYS A 135 -15.22 13.07 10.17
CA LYS A 135 -16.07 13.01 11.38
C LYS A 135 -16.43 11.59 11.80
N ASN A 136 -16.38 10.64 10.87
CA ASN A 136 -16.77 9.22 11.04
C ASN A 136 -15.74 8.31 10.35
N PHE A 137 -15.80 7.00 10.55
CA PHE A 137 -14.92 6.02 9.87
C PHE A 137 -15.15 5.86 8.35
N ASP A 138 -15.93 6.75 7.72
CA ASP A 138 -16.21 6.74 6.28
C ASP A 138 -15.32 7.78 5.58
N HIS A 139 -14.30 7.29 4.89
CA HIS A 139 -13.34 8.10 4.15
C HIS A 139 -13.75 8.35 2.69
N THR A 140 -14.91 7.87 2.23
CA THR A 140 -15.32 7.96 0.81
C THR A 140 -15.55 9.39 0.32
N LYS A 141 -15.71 10.34 1.24
CA LYS A 141 -15.92 11.77 0.95
C LYS A 141 -14.69 12.62 1.25
N ASP A 142 -13.64 12.03 1.81
CA ASP A 142 -12.41 12.75 2.12
C ASP A 142 -11.68 13.07 0.80
N PRO A 143 -11.02 14.24 0.69
CA PRO A 143 -10.13 14.51 -0.43
C PRO A 143 -9.07 13.40 -0.49
N GLN A 144 -8.87 12.82 -1.67
CA GLN A 144 -7.98 11.69 -1.84
C GLN A 144 -7.23 11.72 -3.17
N VAL A 145 -6.06 11.09 -3.19
CA VAL A 145 -5.29 10.82 -4.40
C VAL A 145 -4.86 9.37 -4.40
N THR A 146 -4.87 8.74 -5.57
CA THR A 146 -4.51 7.34 -5.76
C THR A 146 -3.36 7.21 -6.74
N VAL A 147 -2.44 6.31 -6.45
CA VAL A 147 -1.36 5.87 -7.33
C VAL A 147 -1.57 4.41 -7.64
N GLY A 148 -1.38 4.00 -8.89
CA GLY A 148 -1.65 2.63 -9.28
C GLY A 148 -3.14 2.38 -9.51
N ASP A 149 -3.55 1.12 -9.51
CA ASP A 149 -4.91 0.70 -9.86
C ASP A 149 -5.26 -0.54 -9.04
N TYR A 150 -6.38 -0.54 -8.31
CA TYR A 150 -6.81 -1.68 -7.51
C TYR A 150 -7.28 -2.87 -8.38
N GLY A 151 -7.52 -2.64 -9.67
CA GLY A 151 -8.07 -3.62 -10.60
C GLY A 151 -9.55 -3.92 -10.33
N GLU A 152 -10.11 -4.80 -11.14
CA GLU A 152 -11.44 -5.37 -10.90
C GLU A 152 -11.33 -6.64 -10.03
N TYR A 153 -12.28 -6.80 -9.11
CA TYR A 153 -12.33 -7.90 -8.13
C TYR A 153 -12.92 -9.19 -8.69
#